data_AF-A0A3B9PNC5-F1
#
_entry.id   AF-A0A3B9PNC5-F1
#
_cell.length_a   1.000
_cell.length_b   1.000
_cell.length_c   1.000
_cell.angle_alpha   90.00
_cell.angle_beta   90.00
_cell.angle_gamma   90.00
#
_symmetry.space_group_name_H-M   'P 1'
#
loop_
_entity.id
_entity.type
_entity.pdbx_description
1 polymer ?
#
loop_
_entity_poly.entity_id
_entity_poly.type
_entity_poly.pdbx_seq_one_letter_code
_entity_poly.pdbx_strand_id
1 'polypeptide(L)'
;MSMNRREFMQLLAVAAAGGMTLHSNFARAEKAAEALYELPPFGNVSLLHMTDCHAQLLPIYFREPNVNLGVGSMRGNAPHIVGEGFLKHFGIKP
;
A
#
# COMPACT_ATOMS: atom_id res chain seq x y z
N MET A 1 24.00 31.93 13.90
CA MET A 1 23.66 32.50 12.59
C MET A 1 22.38 31.83 12.11
N SER A 2 21.31 32.59 11.87
CA SER A 2 20.10 32.05 11.24
C SER A 2 20.26 32.11 9.72
N MET A 3 19.88 31.02 9.04
CA MET A 3 19.87 30.95 7.58
C MET A 3 18.79 31.87 7.01
N ASN A 4 19.12 32.64 5.97
CA ASN A 4 18.12 33.47 5.28
C ASN A 4 17.39 32.67 4.19
N ARG A 5 16.21 33.15 3.78
CA ARG A 5 15.36 32.46 2.78
C ARG A 5 16.10 32.19 1.47
N ARG A 6 17.01 33.08 1.04
CA ARG A 6 17.74 32.94 -0.23
C ARG A 6 18.78 31.82 -0.16
N GLU A 7 19.54 31.78 0.92
CA GLU A 7 20.53 30.72 1.19
C GLU A 7 19.86 29.35 1.27
N PHE A 8 18.69 29.28 1.93
CA PHE A 8 17.90 28.06 1.98
C PHE A 8 17.48 27.58 0.58
N MET A 9 16.95 28.49 -0.27
CA MET A 9 16.54 28.13 -1.64
C MET A 9 17.72 27.72 -2.53
N GLN A 10 18.88 28.36 -2.37
CA GLN A 10 20.09 28.01 -3.11
C GLN A 10 20.62 26.63 -2.71
N LEU A 11 20.66 26.33 -1.41
CA LEU A 11 21.03 25.01 -0.90
C LEU A 11 20.07 23.93 -1.40
N LEU A 12 18.76 24.20 -1.38
CA LEU A 12 17.75 23.28 -1.90
C LEU A 12 17.92 23.03 -3.40
N ALA A 13 18.21 24.07 -4.18
CA ALA A 13 18.44 23.94 -5.63
C ALA A 13 19.70 23.12 -5.94
N VAL A 14 20.80 23.35 -5.22
CA VAL A 14 22.04 22.56 -5.36
C VAL A 14 21.79 21.11 -4.95
N ALA A 15 21.08 20.87 -3.85
CA ALA A 15 20.72 19.53 -3.39
C ALA A 15 19.86 18.79 -4.43
N ALA A 16 18.84 19.45 -4.98
CA ALA A 16 17.99 18.88 -6.03
C ALA A 16 18.78 18.54 -7.31
N ALA A 17 19.65 19.45 -7.77
CA ALA A 17 20.53 19.21 -8.92
C ALA A 17 21.54 18.08 -8.67
N GLY A 18 21.96 17.89 -7.41
CA GLY A 18 22.79 16.77 -6.95
C GLY A 18 22.02 15.45 -6.73
N GLY A 19 20.74 15.38 -7.09
CA GLY A 19 19.92 14.17 -6.97
C GLY A 19 19.29 13.95 -5.59
N MET A 20 19.45 14.89 -4.65
CA MET A 20 18.76 14.88 -3.36
C MET A 20 17.37 15.53 -3.51
N THR A 21 16.51 14.90 -4.30
CA THR A 21 15.14 15.40 -4.50
C THR A 21 14.26 15.09 -3.28
N LEU A 22 13.41 16.03 -2.89
CA LEU A 22 12.39 15.81 -1.87
C LEU A 22 11.31 14.88 -2.45
N HIS A 23 11.47 13.57 -2.27
CA HIS A 23 10.43 12.62 -2.65
C HIS A 23 9.29 12.68 -1.64
N SER A 24 8.06 12.92 -2.10
CA SER A 24 6.89 12.72 -1.25
C SER A 24 6.55 11.22 -1.22
N ASN A 25 6.37 10.68 -0.01
CA ASN A 25 5.94 9.29 0.14
C ASN A 25 4.57 9.05 -0.52
N PHE A 26 3.72 10.08 -0.56
CA PHE A 26 2.41 10.04 -1.21
C PHE A 26 2.51 9.87 -2.74
N ALA A 27 3.37 10.63 -3.43
CA ALA A 27 3.53 10.50 -4.88
C ALA A 27 4.11 9.12 -5.27
N ARG A 28 4.92 8.52 -4.40
CA ARG A 28 5.42 7.15 -4.60
C ARG A 28 4.33 6.10 -4.39
N ALA A 29 3.46 6.30 -3.39
CA ALA A 29 2.34 5.40 -3.12
C ALA A 29 1.29 5.45 -4.25
N GLU A 30 0.98 6.64 -4.77
CA GLU A 30 0.09 6.85 -5.91
C GLU A 30 0.59 6.09 -7.15
N LYS A 31 1.86 6.30 -7.52
CA LYS A 31 2.46 5.60 -8.67
C LYS A 31 2.51 4.08 -8.49
N ALA A 32 2.72 3.60 -7.27
CA ALA A 32 2.67 2.16 -6.98
C ALA A 32 1.25 1.59 -7.09
N ALA A 33 0.23 2.38 -6.71
CA ALA A 33 -1.17 1.99 -6.82
C ALA A 33 -1.64 1.95 -8.29
N GLU A 34 -1.20 2.90 -9.12
CA GLU A 34 -1.50 2.91 -10.57
C GLU A 34 -1.09 1.59 -11.24
N ALA A 35 0.11 1.10 -10.93
CA ALA A 35 0.61 -0.17 -11.43
C ALA A 35 -0.22 -1.40 -11.02
N LEU A 36 -1.01 -1.32 -9.94
CA LEU A 36 -1.92 -2.41 -9.54
C LEU A 36 -3.18 -2.46 -10.42
N TYR A 37 -3.59 -1.33 -10.99
CA TYR A 37 -4.80 -1.22 -11.81
C TYR A 37 -4.52 -1.33 -13.31
N GLU A 38 -3.30 -1.05 -13.77
CA GLU A 38 -2.86 -1.19 -15.15
C GLU A 38 -2.45 -2.64 -15.51
N LEU A 39 -3.42 -3.55 -15.48
CA LEU A 39 -3.21 -4.95 -15.85
C LEU A 39 -3.56 -5.20 -17.33
N PRO A 40 -2.79 -6.04 -18.05
CA PRO A 40 -3.14 -6.39 -19.42
C PRO A 40 -4.45 -7.21 -19.46
N PRO A 41 -5.25 -7.11 -20.53
CA PRO A 41 -6.42 -7.98 -20.71
C PRO A 41 -6.03 -9.46 -20.65
N PHE A 42 -6.82 -10.28 -19.96
CA PHE A 42 -6.58 -11.71 -19.80
C PHE A 42 -7.87 -12.51 -19.85
N GLY A 43 -7.85 -13.62 -20.59
CA GLY A 43 -8.99 -14.53 -20.70
C GLY A 43 -10.16 -13.97 -21.54
N ASN A 44 -11.34 -14.57 -21.37
CA ASN A 44 -12.53 -14.25 -22.15
C ASN A 44 -13.58 -13.45 -21.36
N VAL A 45 -13.48 -13.44 -20.03
CA VAL A 45 -14.46 -12.82 -19.12
C VAL A 45 -13.71 -12.11 -18.01
N SER A 46 -14.09 -10.87 -17.74
CA SER A 46 -13.64 -10.10 -16.58
C SER A 46 -14.75 -10.06 -15.54
N LEU A 47 -14.48 -10.58 -14.34
CA LEU A 47 -15.41 -10.55 -13.21
C LEU A 47 -14.93 -9.51 -12.18
N LEU A 48 -15.68 -8.42 -12.02
CA LEU A 48 -15.48 -7.47 -10.93
C LEU A 48 -16.28 -7.94 -9.71
N HIS A 49 -15.59 -8.48 -8.69
CA HIS A 49 -16.20 -9.01 -7.48
C HIS A 49 -15.87 -8.15 -6.25
N MET A 50 -16.90 -7.67 -5.57
CA MET A 50 -16.81 -6.91 -4.33
C MET A 50 -17.95 -7.35 -3.40
N THR A 51 -17.67 -7.57 -2.12
CA THR A 51 -18.66 -7.97 -1.12
C THR A 51 -18.55 -7.09 0.12
N ASP A 52 -19.56 -7.17 1.00
CA ASP A 52 -19.52 -6.64 2.37
C ASP A 52 -19.09 -5.16 2.47
N CYS A 53 -19.53 -4.32 1.53
CA CYS A 53 -19.22 -2.89 1.57
C CYS A 53 -19.84 -2.17 2.78
N HIS A 54 -20.81 -2.79 3.46
CA HIS A 54 -21.51 -2.25 4.63
C HIS A 54 -22.00 -0.81 4.46
N ALA A 55 -22.36 -0.41 3.23
CA ALA A 55 -22.74 0.96 2.88
C ALA A 55 -21.72 2.03 3.34
N GLN A 56 -20.42 1.71 3.32
CA GLN A 56 -19.35 2.68 3.59
C GLN A 56 -19.22 3.66 2.40
N LEU A 57 -19.93 4.79 2.50
CA LEU A 57 -20.00 5.82 1.43
C LEU A 57 -18.78 6.75 1.40
N LEU A 58 -18.05 6.83 2.50
CA LEU A 58 -16.87 7.68 2.65
C LEU A 58 -15.65 6.81 3.01
N PRO A 59 -14.42 7.23 2.67
CA PRO A 59 -13.21 6.50 3.02
C PRO A 59 -13.06 6.32 4.54
N ILE A 60 -12.69 5.11 4.96
CA ILE A 60 -12.44 4.77 6.37
C ILE A 60 -11.12 4.02 6.54
N TYR A 61 -10.65 3.94 7.79
CA TYR A 61 -9.59 3.01 8.17
C TYR A 61 -10.22 1.70 8.62
N PHE A 62 -9.88 0.61 7.92
CA PHE A 62 -10.29 -0.75 8.28
C PHE A 62 -9.06 -1.58 8.60
N ARG A 63 -9.11 -2.34 9.70
CA ARG A 63 -8.00 -3.19 10.16
C ARG A 63 -8.46 -4.63 10.20
N GLU A 64 -7.70 -5.50 9.56
CA GLU A 64 -7.85 -6.96 9.62
C GLU A 64 -7.66 -7.49 11.06
N PRO A 65 -8.30 -8.62 11.41
CA PRO A 65 -8.18 -9.21 12.73
C PRO A 65 -6.72 -9.57 13.06
N ASN A 66 -6.32 -9.30 14.30
CA ASN A 66 -5.01 -9.73 14.82
C ASN A 66 -5.02 -11.18 15.32
N VAL A 67 -6.19 -11.78 15.50
CA VAL A 67 -6.39 -13.19 15.87
C VAL A 67 -7.57 -13.74 15.08
N ASN A 68 -7.36 -14.84 14.36
CA ASN A 68 -8.42 -15.61 13.72
C ASN A 68 -8.12 -17.11 13.90
N LEU A 69 -9.04 -17.87 14.49
CA LEU A 69 -8.78 -19.25 14.92
C LEU A 69 -9.46 -20.26 13.98
N GLY A 70 -8.66 -21.02 13.24
CA GLY A 70 -9.13 -22.15 12.44
C GLY A 70 -9.23 -23.42 13.30
N VAL A 71 -10.34 -24.14 13.18
CA VAL A 71 -10.61 -25.38 13.94
C VAL A 71 -10.56 -26.60 13.00
N GLY A 72 -10.04 -27.73 13.52
CA GLY A 72 -9.96 -28.97 12.76
C GLY A 72 -9.12 -28.82 11.49
N SER A 73 -9.69 -29.16 10.34
CA SER A 73 -9.05 -29.05 9.03
C SER A 73 -8.73 -27.60 8.62
N MET A 74 -9.34 -26.60 9.25
CA MET A 74 -9.10 -25.19 8.93
C MET A 74 -7.90 -24.58 9.68
N ARG A 75 -7.27 -25.33 10.59
CA ARG A 75 -6.10 -24.87 11.34
C ARG A 75 -4.93 -24.57 10.39
N GLY A 76 -4.49 -23.31 10.37
CA GLY A 76 -3.37 -22.88 9.54
C GLY A 76 -3.72 -22.66 8.06
N ASN A 77 -5.01 -22.65 7.72
CA ASN A 77 -5.49 -22.36 6.36
C ASN A 77 -6.12 -20.97 6.30
N ALA A 78 -6.05 -20.32 5.14
CA ALA A 78 -6.84 -19.12 4.88
C ALA A 78 -8.34 -19.46 5.04
N PRO A 79 -9.16 -18.57 5.64
CA PRO A 79 -8.86 -17.19 6.05
C PRO A 79 -8.33 -17.02 7.49
N HIS A 80 -7.97 -18.11 8.19
CA HIS A 80 -7.55 -18.07 9.59
C HIS A 80 -6.06 -17.77 9.80
N ILE A 81 -5.37 -17.30 8.77
CA ILE A 81 -3.98 -16.87 8.85
C ILE A 81 -3.99 -15.35 8.91
N VAL A 82 -3.30 -14.77 9.90
CA VAL A 82 -3.28 -13.32 10.16
C VAL A 82 -1.86 -12.79 10.28
N GLY A 83 -1.68 -11.48 10.13
CA GLY A 83 -0.41 -10.78 10.33
C GLY A 83 0.74 -11.33 9.47
N GLU A 84 1.92 -11.51 10.06
CA GLU A 84 3.12 -12.02 9.37
C GLU A 84 2.91 -13.39 8.74
N GLY A 85 2.10 -14.25 9.38
CA GLY A 85 1.76 -15.56 8.83
C GLY A 85 1.00 -15.45 7.51
N PHE A 86 0.09 -14.47 7.41
CA PHE A 86 -0.67 -14.21 6.19
C PHE A 86 0.26 -13.73 5.07
N LEU A 87 1.12 -12.76 5.38
CA LEU A 87 2.10 -12.22 4.44
C LEU A 87 3.02 -13.33 3.91
N LYS A 88 3.53 -14.20 4.78
CA LYS A 88 4.38 -15.33 4.40
C LYS A 88 3.63 -16.34 3.52
N HIS A 89 2.39 -16.66 3.84
CA HIS A 89 1.58 -17.64 3.08
C HIS A 89 1.37 -17.20 1.63
N PHE A 90 1.15 -15.89 1.39
CA PHE A 90 0.92 -15.34 0.06
C PHE A 90 2.16 -14.69 -0.59
N GLY A 91 3.33 -14.75 0.06
CA GLY A 91 4.59 -14.21 -0.49
C GLY A 91 4.64 -12.68 -0.57
N ILE A 92 3.93 -11.97 0.32
CA ILE A 92 3.88 -10.51 0.37
C ILE A 92 5.00 -10.00 1.28
N LYS A 93 5.72 -8.96 0.85
CA LYS A 93 6.78 -8.33 1.66
C LYS A 93 6.16 -7.44 2.75
N PRO A 94 6.70 -7.45 3.99
CA PRO A 94 6.26 -6.57 5.06
C PRO A 94 6.64 -5.11 4.84
#